data_AF-A0A357AYE0-F1
#
_entry.id   AF-A0A357AYE0-F1
#
_cell.length_a   1.000
_cell.length_b   1.000
_cell.length_c   1.000
_cell.angle_alpha   90.00
_cell.angle_beta   90.00
_cell.angle_gamma   90.00
#
_symmetry.space_group_name_H-M   'P 1'
#
loop_
_entity.id
_entity.type
_entity.pdbx_description
1 polymer ?
#
loop_
_entity_poly.entity_id
_entity_poly.type
_entity_poly.pdbx_seq_one_letter_code
_entity_poly.pdbx_strand_id
1 'polypeptide(L)'
;SKYTGARGKSGTSDASAEIVAYIRRIFAENGVVWQMCELGKVDQGGGGTVAKYMANRNIDTIDAGVPVLSMHAPFEVVSKFDCYMTYKSVLAVYNGE
;
A
#
# COMPACT_ATOMS: atom_id res chain seq x y z
N SER A 1 -0.36 1.34 -4.39
CA SER A 1 -0.93 0.65 -5.57
C SER A 1 -0.57 1.45 -6.81
N LYS A 2 0.14 0.83 -7.76
CA LYS A 2 0.72 1.53 -8.92
C LYS A 2 -0.33 2.11 -9.87
N TYR A 3 -1.56 1.60 -9.86
CA TYR A 3 -2.60 1.95 -10.84
C TYR A 3 -3.89 2.49 -10.21
N THR A 4 -3.86 2.89 -8.93
CA THR A 4 -5.01 3.54 -8.29
C THR A 4 -5.29 4.90 -8.94
N GLY A 5 -6.57 5.29 -9.01
CA GLY A 5 -7.02 6.57 -9.54
C GLY A 5 -7.90 6.40 -10.78
N ALA A 6 -8.73 7.40 -11.06
CA ALA A 6 -9.58 7.39 -12.25
C ALA A 6 -8.78 7.85 -13.49
N ARG A 7 -9.15 7.38 -14.69
CA ARG A 7 -8.64 7.90 -15.97
C ARG A 7 -7.12 7.76 -16.12
N GLY A 8 -6.58 6.58 -15.81
CA GLY A 8 -5.15 6.30 -15.95
C GLY A 8 -4.29 7.01 -14.89
N LYS A 9 -4.54 6.74 -13.60
CA LYS A 9 -3.76 7.24 -12.44
C LYS A 9 -3.89 8.74 -12.16
N SER A 10 -5.00 9.38 -12.49
CA SER A 10 -5.18 10.79 -12.15
C SER A 10 -5.20 10.98 -10.62
N GLY A 11 -4.37 11.91 -10.11
CA GLY A 11 -4.43 12.37 -8.72
C GLY A 11 -3.88 11.41 -7.66
N THR A 12 -3.03 10.44 -8.04
CA THR A 12 -2.34 9.50 -7.12
C THR A 12 -0.82 9.71 -7.12
N SER A 13 -0.13 9.21 -6.08
CA SER A 13 1.32 8.96 -6.14
C SER A 13 1.63 7.65 -6.87
N ASP A 14 2.78 7.59 -7.53
CA ASP A 14 3.36 6.36 -8.10
C ASP A 14 4.70 6.09 -7.39
N ALA A 15 4.80 4.93 -6.71
CA ALA A 15 6.01 4.55 -6.01
C ALA A 15 7.09 4.13 -7.02
N SER A 16 8.33 4.61 -6.82
CA SER A 16 9.47 4.26 -7.66
C SER A 16 9.77 2.75 -7.62
N ALA A 17 10.46 2.24 -8.64
CA ALA A 17 10.81 0.82 -8.67
C ALA A 17 11.82 0.48 -7.55
N GLU A 18 12.66 1.45 -7.20
CA GLU A 18 13.70 1.41 -6.19
C GLU A 18 13.10 1.25 -4.79
N ILE A 19 12.10 2.06 -4.41
CA ILE A 19 11.45 1.92 -3.09
C ILE A 19 10.67 0.60 -2.98
N VAL A 20 10.06 0.14 -4.08
CA VAL A 20 9.40 -1.16 -4.12
C VAL A 20 10.42 -2.29 -3.94
N ALA A 21 11.58 -2.21 -4.59
CA ALA A 21 12.65 -3.20 -4.44
C ALA A 21 13.21 -3.23 -3.01
N TYR A 22 13.45 -2.06 -2.41
CA TYR A 22 13.91 -1.91 -1.03
C TYR A 22 12.97 -2.61 -0.03
N ILE A 23 11.66 -2.35 -0.13
CA ILE A 23 10.65 -2.93 0.77
C ILE A 23 10.52 -4.44 0.55
N ARG A 24 10.55 -4.90 -0.71
CA ARG A 24 10.47 -6.35 -1.01
C ARG A 24 11.62 -7.13 -0.37
N ARG A 25 12.83 -6.56 -0.36
CA ARG A 25 14.00 -7.16 0.30
C ARG A 25 13.75 -7.30 1.81
N ILE A 26 13.39 -6.21 2.49
CA ILE A 26 13.11 -6.21 3.93
C ILE A 26 12.03 -7.23 4.29
N PHE A 27 10.94 -7.27 3.51
CA PHE A 27 9.84 -8.20 3.76
C PHE A 27 10.27 -9.67 3.60
N ALA A 28 11.09 -9.97 2.59
CA ALA A 28 11.61 -11.32 2.38
C ALA A 28 12.51 -11.77 3.53
N GLU A 29 13.44 -10.92 3.96
CA GLU A 29 14.39 -11.21 5.05
C GLU A 29 13.69 -11.41 6.41
N ASN A 30 12.57 -10.71 6.64
CA ASN A 30 11.83 -10.77 7.89
C ASN A 30 10.64 -11.75 7.86
N GLY A 31 10.43 -12.47 6.75
CA GLY A 31 9.28 -13.38 6.60
C GLY A 31 7.93 -12.67 6.74
N VAL A 32 7.82 -11.47 6.17
CA VAL A 32 6.56 -10.73 6.04
C VAL A 32 5.85 -11.22 4.78
N VAL A 33 4.63 -11.72 4.95
CA VAL A 33 3.78 -12.10 3.82
C VAL A 33 3.05 -10.85 3.32
N TRP A 34 3.13 -10.59 2.01
CA TRP A 34 2.57 -9.40 1.39
C TRP A 34 1.99 -9.73 0.01
N GLN A 35 1.18 -8.81 -0.52
CA GLN A 35 0.56 -8.93 -1.84
C GLN A 35 0.56 -7.60 -2.58
N MET A 36 0.56 -7.65 -3.91
CA MET A 36 0.24 -6.48 -4.72
C MET A 36 -1.27 -6.31 -4.81
N CYS A 37 -1.72 -5.06 -4.82
CA CYS A 37 -3.13 -4.73 -4.94
C CYS A 37 -3.32 -3.55 -5.90
N GLU A 38 -4.45 -3.56 -6.59
CA GLU A 38 -4.99 -2.47 -7.39
C GLU A 38 -6.46 -2.23 -6.99
N LEU A 39 -6.93 -0.99 -7.09
CA LEU A 39 -8.30 -0.64 -6.72
C LEU A 39 -9.28 -0.94 -7.85
N GLY A 40 -9.62 -2.22 -8.01
CA GLY A 40 -10.56 -2.69 -9.03
C GLY A 40 -9.98 -2.68 -10.45
N LYS A 41 -10.83 -2.95 -11.44
CA LYS A 41 -10.45 -2.83 -12.85
C LYS A 41 -10.22 -1.36 -13.22
N VAL A 42 -9.44 -1.12 -14.26
CA VAL A 42 -9.26 0.21 -14.85
C VAL A 42 -10.62 0.86 -15.09
N ASP A 43 -10.76 2.11 -14.63
CA ASP A 43 -11.97 2.94 -14.71
C ASP A 43 -13.22 2.40 -13.99
N GLN A 44 -13.08 1.36 -13.16
CA GLN A 44 -14.17 0.88 -12.30
C GLN A 44 -14.43 1.82 -11.12
N GLY A 45 -13.39 2.51 -10.65
CA GLY A 45 -13.47 3.39 -9.49
C GLY A 45 -12.28 4.33 -9.39
N GLY A 46 -12.42 5.29 -8.49
CA GLY A 46 -11.36 6.23 -8.12
C GLY A 46 -10.95 6.00 -6.67
N GLY A 47 -9.66 6.18 -6.38
CA GLY A 47 -9.15 6.23 -5.03
C GLY A 47 -8.29 7.47 -4.84
N GLY A 48 -7.35 7.37 -3.90
CA GLY A 48 -6.39 8.42 -3.63
C GLY A 48 -6.10 8.46 -2.14
N THR A 49 -4.83 8.37 -1.79
CA THR A 49 -4.37 8.42 -0.40
C THR A 49 -3.64 9.73 -0.15
N VAL A 50 -3.23 9.92 1.11
CA VAL A 50 -2.37 11.05 1.49
C VAL A 50 -0.94 10.94 0.94
N ALA A 51 -0.55 9.79 0.38
CA ALA A 51 0.80 9.52 -0.12
C ALA A 51 1.28 10.55 -1.15
N LYS A 52 0.38 11.05 -2.01
CA LYS A 52 0.70 12.11 -2.99
C LYS A 52 1.22 13.40 -2.36
N TYR A 53 0.78 13.74 -1.14
CA TYR A 53 1.23 14.95 -0.45
C TYR A 53 2.62 14.76 0.18
N MET A 54 3.00 13.52 0.50
CA MET A 54 4.34 13.18 0.98
C MET A 54 5.30 13.12 -0.21
N ALA A 55 4.91 12.45 -1.29
CA ALA A 55 5.67 12.41 -2.54
C ALA A 55 5.95 13.80 -3.12
N ASN A 56 4.98 14.73 -3.05
CA ASN A 56 5.16 16.13 -3.48
C ASN A 56 6.18 16.92 -2.62
N ARG A 57 6.64 16.36 -1.49
CA ARG A 57 7.72 16.89 -0.66
C ARG A 57 9.04 16.15 -0.87
N ASN A 58 9.16 15.41 -1.98
CA ASN A 58 10.34 14.62 -2.32
C ASN A 58 10.66 13.53 -1.28
N ILE A 59 9.62 12.93 -0.71
CA ILE A 59 9.74 11.80 0.21
C ILE A 59 9.37 10.53 -0.56
N ASP A 60 10.28 9.56 -0.61
CA ASP A 60 9.98 8.24 -1.18
C ASP A 60 8.81 7.60 -0.44
N THR A 61 7.70 7.40 -1.15
CA THR A 61 6.42 7.02 -0.55
C THR A 61 5.82 5.83 -1.26
N ILE A 62 5.25 4.90 -0.50
CA ILE A 62 4.49 3.75 -1.00
C ILE A 62 3.22 3.56 -0.17
N ASP A 63 2.12 3.21 -0.83
CA ASP A 63 0.89 2.82 -0.15
C ASP A 63 0.93 1.34 0.26
N ALA A 64 0.70 1.08 1.54
CA ALA A 64 0.54 -0.26 2.11
C ALA A 64 -0.56 -0.24 3.18
N GLY A 65 -1.23 -1.38 3.37
CA GLY A 65 -2.31 -1.50 4.36
C GLY A 65 -2.98 -2.86 4.35
N VAL A 66 -3.94 -3.04 5.26
CA VAL A 66 -4.74 -4.26 5.41
C VAL A 66 -5.86 -4.28 4.36
N PRO A 67 -6.09 -5.39 3.63
CA PRO A 67 -7.26 -5.53 2.78
C PRO A 67 -8.53 -5.58 3.64
N VAL A 68 -9.56 -4.86 3.21
CA VAL A 68 -10.84 -4.73 3.93
C VAL A 68 -11.99 -5.13 3.01
N LEU A 69 -12.97 -5.84 3.58
CA LEU A 69 -14.24 -6.12 2.94
C LEU A 69 -15.28 -5.09 3.41
N SER A 70 -16.11 -4.65 2.46
CA SER A 70 -17.18 -3.66 2.69
C SER A 70 -16.66 -2.33 3.23
N MET A 71 -15.57 -1.82 2.65
CA MET A 71 -15.00 -0.52 2.99
C MET A 71 -16.08 0.57 3.02
N HIS A 72 -16.10 1.39 4.08
CA HIS A 72 -17.10 2.41 4.40
C HIS A 72 -18.49 1.91 4.88
N ALA A 73 -18.71 0.61 5.04
CA ALA A 73 -19.92 0.13 5.71
C ALA A 73 -19.88 0.44 7.22
N PRO A 74 -21.03 0.49 7.92
CA PRO A 74 -21.06 0.60 9.39
C PRO A 74 -20.32 -0.54 10.12
N PHE A 75 -20.10 -1.67 9.43
CA PHE A 75 -19.33 -2.79 9.94
C PHE A 75 -18.41 -3.35 8.85
N GLU A 76 -17.13 -3.02 8.95
CA GLU A 76 -16.08 -3.50 8.06
C GLU A 76 -15.50 -4.83 8.56
N VAL A 77 -14.94 -5.62 7.64
CA VAL A 77 -14.33 -6.92 8.00
C VAL A 77 -12.90 -6.98 7.49
N VAL A 78 -11.99 -7.36 8.39
CA VAL A 78 -10.56 -7.55 8.13
C VAL A 78 -10.07 -8.88 8.68
N SER A 79 -9.01 -9.42 8.10
CA SER A 79 -8.37 -10.65 8.58
C SER A 79 -7.40 -10.37 9.73
N LYS A 80 -7.45 -11.19 10.79
CA LYS A 80 -6.45 -11.15 11.88
C LYS A 80 -5.02 -11.38 11.38
N PHE A 81 -4.87 -12.25 10.38
CA PHE A 81 -3.58 -12.54 9.78
C PHE A 81 -2.99 -11.30 9.10
N ASP A 82 -3.80 -10.59 8.31
CA ASP A 82 -3.35 -9.40 7.60
C ASP A 82 -3.04 -8.24 8.56
N CYS A 83 -3.81 -8.09 9.65
CA CYS A 83 -3.48 -7.14 10.72
C CYS A 83 -2.11 -7.45 11.36
N TYR A 84 -1.84 -8.72 11.67
CA TYR A 84 -0.56 -9.11 12.24
C TYR A 84 0.60 -8.91 11.26
N MET A 85 0.43 -9.28 9.99
CA MET A 85 1.46 -9.08 8.96
C MET A 85 1.72 -7.61 8.69
N THR A 86 0.70 -6.75 8.80
CA THR A 86 0.87 -5.29 8.69
C THR A 86 1.66 -4.72 9.88
N TYR A 87 1.38 -5.19 11.10
CA TYR A 87 2.22 -4.83 12.26
C TYR A 87 3.67 -5.27 12.04
N LYS A 88 3.87 -6.53 11.64
CA LYS A 88 5.20 -7.11 11.40
C LYS A 88 5.95 -6.37 10.29
N SER A 89 5.25 -5.95 9.23
CA SER A 89 5.84 -5.21 8.10
C SER A 89 6.32 -3.83 8.52
N VAL A 90 5.51 -3.09 9.28
CA VAL A 90 5.89 -1.77 9.80
C VAL A 90 7.08 -1.88 10.75
N LEU A 91 7.07 -2.88 11.65
CA LEU A 91 8.19 -3.14 12.55
C LEU A 91 9.47 -3.47 11.79
N ALA A 92 9.39 -4.33 10.77
CA ALA A 92 10.53 -4.72 9.94
C ALA A 92 11.12 -3.53 9.17
N VAL A 93 10.28 -2.65 8.62
CA VAL A 93 10.74 -1.43 7.92
C VAL A 93 11.33 -0.42 8.89
N TYR A 94 10.75 -0.27 10.09
CA TYR A 94 11.28 0.64 11.10
C TYR A 94 12.65 0.21 11.64
N ASN A 95 12.87 -1.11 11.77
CA ASN A 95 14.13 -1.67 12.27
C ASN A 95 15.16 -1.96 11.16
N GLY A 96 14.74 -1.95 9.90
CA GLY A 96 15.59 -2.30 8.77
C GLY A 96 16.37 -1.09 8.27
N GLU A 97 17.68 -1.10 8.48
CA GLU A 97 18.64 -0.34 7.65
C GLU A 97 18.99 -1.17 6.40
#